data_AF-A0A1G4IAP5-F1
#
_entry.id   AF-A0A1G4IAP5-F1
#
_cell.length_a   1.000
_cell.length_b   1.000
_cell.length_c   1.000
_cell.angle_alpha   90.00
_cell.angle_beta   90.00
_cell.angle_gamma   90.00
#
_symmetry.space_group_name_H-M   'P 1'
#
loop_
_entity.id
_entity.type
_entity.pdbx_description
1 polymer ?
#
loop_
_entity_poly.entity_id
_entity_poly.type
_entity_poly.pdbx_seq_one_letter_code
_entity_poly.pdbx_strand_id
1 'polypeptide(L)'
;MKATIITPGETYRILAPASSLHKYLTDSYWCSAMEEVCEGKLDGVAVRYTGQQLVLLQFRPKQLSPAGYRYPISMSIPVEYLVPISTEESTEDHNICKHDTNYGTKESTFLGSGFAPLCVVCGRYNVPGMVLRHHGYKCPECVGHKSTRKLRMEGARRR
;
A
#
# COMPACT_ATOMS: atom_id res chain seq x y z
N MET A 1 -7.47 -11.06 16.03
CA MET A 1 -7.08 -10.46 14.72
C MET A 1 -7.57 -9.03 14.73
N LYS A 2 -6.71 -8.04 14.54
CA LYS A 2 -7.17 -6.65 14.39
C LYS A 2 -7.80 -6.57 13.01
N ALA A 3 -9.13 -6.50 12.94
CA ALA A 3 -9.81 -6.39 11.65
C ALA A 3 -9.43 -5.04 11.04
N THR A 4 -8.69 -5.06 9.93
CA THR A 4 -8.51 -3.86 9.11
C THR A 4 -9.87 -3.59 8.47
N ILE A 5 -10.61 -2.65 9.05
CA ILE A 5 -11.87 -2.17 8.49
C ILE A 5 -11.50 -1.20 7.37
N ILE A 6 -12.04 -1.47 6.18
CA ILE A 6 -11.89 -0.65 4.98
C ILE A 6 -13.20 0.10 4.81
N THR A 7 -13.16 1.42 4.86
CA THR A 7 -14.36 2.24 4.70
C THR A 7 -14.56 2.55 3.22
N PRO A 8 -15.74 2.27 2.64
CA PRO A 8 -16.07 2.78 1.31
C PRO A 8 -15.92 4.30 1.25
N GLY A 9 -15.37 4.80 0.14
CA GLY A 9 -15.04 6.21 -0.07
C GLY A 9 -13.60 6.58 0.30
N GLU A 10 -12.90 5.77 1.10
CA GLU A 10 -11.49 6.01 1.41
C GLU A 10 -10.59 5.67 0.21
N THR A 11 -9.43 6.34 0.19
CA THR A 11 -8.45 6.19 -0.89
C THR A 11 -7.29 5.31 -0.46
N TYR A 12 -6.96 4.36 -1.32
CA TYR A 12 -5.91 3.37 -1.10
C TYR A 12 -4.96 3.34 -2.29
N ARG A 13 -3.69 3.08 -1.97
CA ARG A 13 -2.64 2.81 -2.94
C ARG A 13 -2.26 1.35 -2.88
N ILE A 14 -1.91 0.80 -4.04
CA ILE A 14 -1.38 -0.55 -4.16
C ILE A 14 0.13 -0.45 -4.36
N LEU A 15 0.90 -1.12 -3.51
CA LEU A 15 2.36 -1.14 -3.57
C LEU A 15 2.84 -2.58 -3.64
N ALA A 16 2.51 -3.28 -4.72
CA ALA A 16 2.79 -4.71 -4.86
C ALA A 16 3.43 -5.00 -6.22
N PRO A 17 4.39 -5.93 -6.32
CA PRO A 17 4.82 -6.44 -7.60
C PRO A 17 3.64 -7.08 -8.32
N ALA A 18 3.57 -6.89 -9.64
CA ALA A 18 2.51 -7.42 -10.48
C ALA A 18 2.33 -8.94 -10.27
N SER A 19 3.43 -9.71 -10.20
CA SER A 19 3.40 -11.15 -9.92
C SER A 19 2.73 -11.55 -8.59
N SER A 20 2.71 -10.66 -7.59
CA SER A 20 2.05 -10.93 -6.31
C SER A 20 0.53 -10.80 -6.40
N LEU A 21 0.04 -9.84 -7.20
CA LEU A 21 -1.39 -9.60 -7.43
C LEU A 21 -2.00 -10.53 -8.48
N HIS A 22 -1.21 -11.00 -9.45
CA HIS A 22 -1.65 -11.92 -10.49
C HIS A 22 -2.22 -13.25 -9.94
N LYS A 23 -1.91 -13.60 -8.69
CA LYS A 23 -2.50 -14.75 -8.01
C LYS A 23 -3.98 -14.57 -7.67
N TYR A 24 -4.45 -13.33 -7.63
CA TYR A 24 -5.79 -12.95 -7.15
C TYR A 24 -6.65 -12.31 -8.24
N LEU A 25 -6.03 -11.86 -9.34
CA LEU A 25 -6.71 -11.20 -10.46
C LEU A 25 -6.67 -12.11 -11.68
N THR A 26 -7.78 -12.21 -12.40
CA THR A 26 -7.81 -12.91 -13.69
C THR A 26 -7.09 -12.09 -14.76
N ASP A 27 -6.50 -12.78 -15.75
CA ASP A 27 -5.75 -12.18 -16.87
C ASP A 27 -6.54 -11.11 -17.63
N SER A 28 -7.87 -11.20 -17.63
CA SER A 28 -8.78 -10.21 -18.23
C SER A 28 -8.68 -8.81 -17.62
N TYR A 29 -8.18 -8.67 -16.39
CA TYR A 29 -7.94 -7.37 -15.74
C TYR A 29 -6.52 -6.82 -15.99
N TRP A 30 -5.65 -7.60 -16.65
CA TRP A 30 -4.27 -7.23 -16.90
C TRP A 30 -4.16 -6.28 -18.10
N CYS A 31 -4.46 -5.01 -17.86
CA CYS A 31 -4.28 -3.94 -18.84
C CYS A 31 -2.98 -3.16 -18.61
N SER A 32 -2.58 -2.33 -19.57
CA SER A 32 -1.39 -1.47 -19.48
C SER A 32 -1.36 -0.57 -18.24
N ALA A 33 -2.53 -0.18 -17.71
CA ALA A 33 -2.63 0.61 -16.49
C ALA A 33 -2.44 -0.20 -15.20
N MET A 34 -2.41 -1.54 -15.26
CA MET A 34 -2.19 -2.38 -14.07
C MET A 34 -0.78 -2.21 -13.50
N GLU A 35 0.21 -1.96 -14.37
CA GLU A 35 1.55 -1.59 -13.92
C GLU A 35 1.51 -0.30 -13.10
N GLU A 36 0.76 0.71 -13.55
CA GLU A 36 0.59 1.96 -12.80
C GLU A 36 -0.10 1.74 -11.44
N VAL A 37 -1.08 0.85 -11.38
CA VAL A 37 -1.73 0.45 -10.12
C VAL A 37 -0.75 -0.25 -9.19
N CYS A 38 -0.06 -1.31 -9.65
CA CYS A 38 0.93 -2.07 -8.88
C CYS A 38 2.06 -1.18 -8.36
N GLU A 39 2.44 -0.20 -9.17
CA GLU A 39 3.47 0.76 -8.84
C GLU A 39 3.01 1.85 -7.88
N GLY A 40 1.73 1.92 -7.54
CA GLY A 40 1.17 2.97 -6.70
C GLY A 40 1.20 4.34 -7.37
N LYS A 41 1.20 4.39 -8.70
CA LYS A 41 1.07 5.64 -9.47
C LYS A 41 -0.39 6.09 -9.57
N LEU A 42 -1.33 5.16 -9.39
CA LEU A 42 -2.77 5.40 -9.33
C LEU A 42 -3.29 5.15 -7.93
N ASP A 43 -4.13 6.07 -7.49
CA ASP A 43 -4.86 5.96 -6.23
C ASP A 43 -6.27 5.44 -6.53
N GLY A 44 -6.71 4.46 -5.75
CA GLY A 44 -7.99 3.79 -5.92
C GLY A 44 -8.94 4.14 -4.79
N VAL A 45 -10.20 4.42 -5.12
CA VAL A 45 -11.25 4.65 -4.13
C VAL A 45 -11.95 3.33 -3.82
N ALA A 46 -12.08 2.99 -2.53
CA ALA A 46 -12.83 1.82 -2.09
C ALA A 46 -14.32 2.02 -2.37
N VAL A 47 -14.92 1.15 -3.17
CA VAL A 47 -16.35 1.24 -3.52
C VAL A 47 -17.19 0.36 -2.61
N ARG A 48 -16.79 -0.90 -2.45
CA ARG A 48 -17.51 -1.90 -1.64
C ARG A 48 -16.67 -3.14 -1.38
N TYR A 49 -17.06 -3.92 -0.39
CA TYR A 49 -16.58 -5.29 -0.24
C TYR A 49 -17.24 -6.22 -1.26
N THR A 50 -16.47 -7.17 -1.80
CA THR A 50 -16.94 -8.13 -2.81
C THR A 50 -16.83 -9.59 -2.40
N GLY A 51 -16.30 -9.91 -1.21
CA GLY A 51 -16.18 -11.29 -0.73
C GLY A 51 -15.25 -11.45 0.46
N GLN A 52 -14.66 -12.66 0.62
CA GLN A 52 -13.70 -13.03 1.67
C GLN A 52 -12.44 -12.15 1.61
N GLN A 53 -12.51 -10.95 2.20
CA GLN A 53 -11.40 -10.00 2.30
C GLN A 53 -10.97 -9.37 0.96
N LEU A 54 -11.90 -9.23 0.01
CA LEU A 54 -11.70 -8.47 -1.23
C LEU A 54 -12.49 -7.16 -1.20
N VAL A 55 -11.87 -6.10 -1.71
CA VAL A 55 -12.50 -4.78 -1.86
C VAL A 55 -12.44 -4.37 -3.32
N LEU A 56 -13.59 -3.98 -3.87
CA LEU A 56 -13.66 -3.35 -5.18
C LEU A 56 -13.09 -1.94 -5.09
N LEU A 57 -11.97 -1.71 -5.75
CA LEU A 57 -11.38 -0.40 -5.93
C LEU A 57 -11.70 0.13 -7.32
N GLN A 58 -11.96 1.44 -7.40
CA GLN A 58 -12.04 2.17 -8.65
C GLN A 58 -10.84 3.10 -8.79
N PHE A 59 -10.05 2.90 -9.82
CA PHE A 59 -8.89 3.71 -10.18
C PHE A 59 -9.24 4.64 -11.33
N ARG A 60 -8.77 5.88 -11.28
CA ARG A 60 -8.89 6.83 -12.39
C ARG A 60 -7.55 6.96 -13.11
N PRO A 61 -7.42 6.48 -14.36
CA PRO A 61 -6.21 6.68 -15.14
C PRO A 61 -5.88 8.16 -15.31
N LYS A 62 -4.59 8.51 -15.28
CA LYS A 62 -4.14 9.89 -15.50
C LYS A 62 -4.18 10.27 -16.98
N GLN A 63 -3.84 9.31 -17.83
CA GLN A 63 -3.78 9.47 -19.28
C GLN A 63 -5.18 9.37 -19.91
N LEU A 64 -5.39 10.10 -21.01
CA LEU A 64 -6.59 10.01 -21.82
C LEU A 64 -6.46 8.83 -22.79
N SER A 65 -7.57 8.13 -23.03
CA SER A 65 -7.66 7.20 -24.15
C SER A 65 -7.54 7.96 -25.49
N PRO A 66 -7.27 7.26 -26.62
CA PRO A 66 -7.24 7.89 -27.94
C PRO A 66 -8.53 8.64 -28.31
N ALA A 67 -9.67 8.26 -27.72
CA ALA A 67 -10.96 8.92 -27.90
C ALA A 67 -11.16 10.14 -26.98
N GLY A 68 -10.18 10.52 -26.16
CA GLY A 68 -10.26 11.67 -25.27
C GLY A 68 -10.98 11.41 -23.94
N TYR A 69 -11.28 10.16 -23.59
CA TYR A 69 -11.98 9.80 -22.35
C TYR A 69 -11.06 9.15 -21.32
N ARG A 70 -11.37 9.33 -20.02
CA ARG A 70 -10.78 8.57 -18.90
C ARG A 70 -11.75 7.50 -18.44
N TYR A 71 -11.52 6.26 -18.85
CA TYR A 71 -12.32 5.14 -18.38
C TYR A 71 -11.81 4.67 -17.02
N PRO A 72 -12.64 4.70 -15.96
CA PRO A 72 -12.21 4.21 -14.67
C PRO A 72 -12.00 2.70 -14.71
N ILE A 73 -10.93 2.24 -14.07
CA ILE A 73 -10.58 0.82 -13.98
C ILE A 73 -11.09 0.33 -12.64
N SER A 74 -11.89 -0.73 -12.64
CA SER A 74 -12.42 -1.31 -11.41
C SER A 74 -11.87 -2.72 -11.22
N MET A 75 -11.36 -3.03 -10.03
CA MET A 75 -10.78 -4.34 -9.72
C MET A 75 -10.99 -4.71 -8.24
N SER A 76 -11.20 -6.00 -7.98
CA SER A 76 -11.31 -6.51 -6.61
C SER A 76 -9.93 -6.88 -6.09
N ILE A 77 -9.46 -6.20 -5.05
CA ILE A 77 -8.12 -6.35 -4.50
C ILE A 77 -8.20 -6.89 -3.07
N PRO A 78 -7.32 -7.83 -2.68
CA PRO A 78 -7.27 -8.29 -1.29
C PRO A 78 -6.91 -7.16 -0.34
N VAL A 79 -7.59 -7.10 0.81
CA VAL A 79 -7.40 -6.06 1.85
C VAL A 79 -5.95 -5.92 2.29
N GLU A 80 -5.20 -7.01 2.27
CA GLU A 80 -3.78 -7.03 2.63
C GLU A 80 -2.88 -6.28 1.64
N TYR A 81 -3.33 -5.92 0.44
CA TYR A 81 -2.56 -5.09 -0.48
C TYR A 81 -2.98 -3.62 -0.46
N LEU A 82 -3.96 -3.27 0.38
CA LEU A 82 -4.50 -1.92 0.49
C LEU A 82 -3.64 -1.10 1.45
N VAL A 83 -2.90 -0.14 0.89
CA VAL A 83 -2.11 0.79 1.69
C VAL A 83 -2.88 2.11 1.79
N PRO A 84 -3.33 2.53 2.98
CA PRO A 84 -4.08 3.77 3.12
C PRO A 84 -3.21 4.97 2.73
N ILE A 85 -3.86 5.94 2.09
CA ILE A 85 -3.29 7.25 1.79
C ILE A 85 -3.87 8.21 2.83
N SER A 86 -3.02 8.76 3.69
CA SER A 86 -3.42 9.87 4.55
C SER A 86 -3.85 11.01 3.63
N THR A 87 -5.13 11.33 3.67
CA THR A 87 -5.66 12.55 3.05
C THR A 87 -5.29 13.66 4.01
N GLU A 88 -4.02 14.08 4.02
CA GLU A 88 -3.71 15.37 4.61
C GLU A 88 -4.36 16.39 3.68
N GLU A 89 -5.48 16.95 4.15
CA GLU A 89 -6.01 18.19 3.60
C GLU A 89 -4.83 19.15 3.55
N SER A 90 -4.46 19.57 2.35
CA SER A 90 -3.42 20.57 2.15
C SER A 90 -3.93 21.90 2.69
N THR A 91 -3.83 22.11 3.99
CA THR A 91 -3.82 23.44 4.59
C THR A 91 -2.42 24.01 4.38
N GLU A 92 -2.31 24.96 3.48
CA GLU A 92 -1.22 25.92 3.45
C GLU A 92 -1.05 26.54 4.86
N ASP A 93 0.18 26.48 5.39
CA ASP A 93 0.89 27.58 6.09
C ASP A 93 1.78 27.14 7.29
N HIS A 94 3.04 27.59 7.18
CA HIS A 94 3.92 28.11 8.25
C HIS A 94 4.71 27.17 9.20
N ASN A 95 6.02 27.16 8.92
CA ASN A 95 7.14 27.55 9.82
C ASN A 95 7.78 26.58 10.85
N ILE A 96 9.13 26.65 10.82
CA ILE A 96 10.13 26.52 11.90
C ILE A 96 10.74 25.13 12.24
N CYS A 97 11.96 24.97 11.72
CA CYS A 97 13.20 24.43 12.30
C CYS A 97 13.16 23.87 13.75
N LYS A 98 13.75 22.67 13.97
CA LYS A 98 14.52 22.35 15.19
C LYS A 98 15.46 21.15 15.00
N HIS A 99 16.63 21.29 15.63
CA HIS A 99 17.85 20.48 15.60
C HIS A 99 17.86 19.36 16.68
N ASP A 100 18.66 18.32 16.41
CA ASP A 100 19.55 17.53 17.30
C ASP A 100 19.11 16.44 18.31
N THR A 101 19.74 15.27 18.09
CA THR A 101 20.37 14.30 19.02
C THR A 101 19.51 13.45 19.98
N ASN A 102 19.67 12.10 19.93
CA ASN A 102 20.60 11.32 20.77
C ASN A 102 20.16 9.83 20.92
N TYR A 103 21.13 8.95 21.19
CA TYR A 103 21.05 7.48 21.33
C TYR A 103 20.05 6.97 22.40
N GLY A 104 19.46 5.80 22.15
CA GLY A 104 18.74 5.04 23.18
C GLY A 104 18.20 3.69 22.70
N THR A 105 18.99 2.62 22.87
CA THR A 105 18.51 1.23 22.78
C THR A 105 17.53 0.97 23.93
N LYS A 106 16.24 0.85 23.64
CA LYS A 106 15.24 0.26 24.55
C LYS A 106 14.22 -0.55 23.75
N GLU A 107 14.15 -1.84 24.08
CA GLU A 107 12.98 -2.68 23.83
C GLU A 107 11.73 -1.93 24.31
N SER A 108 10.86 -1.58 23.38
CA SER A 108 9.60 -0.92 23.69
C SER A 108 8.48 -1.68 22.99
N THR A 109 7.67 -2.30 23.86
CA THR A 109 6.27 -2.67 23.67
C THR A 109 5.59 -1.82 22.59
N PHE A 110 5.26 -2.44 21.45
CA PHE A 110 4.58 -1.83 20.31
C PHE A 110 3.13 -1.46 20.66
N LEU A 111 2.95 -0.39 21.43
CA LEU A 111 1.67 0.26 21.68
C LEU A 111 1.81 1.74 21.34
N GLY A 112 1.23 2.15 20.19
CA GLY A 112 0.83 3.54 19.96
C GLY A 112 1.82 4.44 19.23
N SER A 113 2.09 4.18 17.94
CA SER A 113 2.20 5.24 16.92
C SER A 113 1.87 4.66 15.54
N GLY A 114 1.25 5.47 14.68
CA GLY A 114 0.35 5.08 13.58
C GLY A 114 0.96 4.43 12.32
N PHE A 115 1.92 3.51 12.45
CA PHE A 115 2.58 2.91 11.29
C PHE A 115 2.38 1.40 11.20
N ALA A 116 1.46 0.96 10.35
CA ALA A 116 1.29 -0.45 10.04
C ALA A 116 2.40 -0.93 9.07
N PRO A 117 2.96 -2.14 9.25
CA PRO A 117 4.13 -2.59 8.51
C PRO A 117 3.81 -2.97 7.06
N LEU A 118 4.69 -2.59 6.13
CA LEU A 118 4.65 -2.98 4.72
C LEU A 118 5.71 -4.05 4.42
N CYS A 119 5.32 -5.14 3.76
CA CYS A 119 6.27 -6.16 3.34
C CYS A 119 7.13 -5.65 2.17
N VAL A 120 8.45 -5.59 2.36
CA VAL A 120 9.38 -5.08 1.34
C VAL A 120 9.66 -6.03 0.17
N VAL A 121 8.90 -7.11 0.07
CA VAL A 121 9.02 -8.14 -0.98
C VAL A 121 7.75 -8.17 -1.82
N CYS A 122 6.60 -8.52 -1.22
CA CYS A 122 5.34 -8.67 -1.93
C CYS A 122 4.39 -7.47 -1.82
N GLY A 123 4.67 -6.51 -0.92
CA GLY A 123 3.81 -5.34 -0.79
C GLY A 123 2.58 -5.51 0.09
N ARG A 124 2.38 -6.67 0.71
CA ARG A 124 1.30 -6.82 1.70
C ARG A 124 1.49 -5.86 2.88
N TYR A 125 0.41 -5.36 3.44
CA TYR A 125 0.32 -4.32 4.45
C TYR A 125 -0.38 -4.85 5.70
N ASN A 126 0.19 -4.57 6.87
CA ASN A 126 -0.35 -4.91 8.18
C ASN A 126 -0.69 -6.40 8.39
N VAL A 127 0.12 -7.30 7.82
CA VAL A 127 -0.10 -8.75 7.95
C VAL A 127 0.41 -9.25 9.31
N PRO A 128 -0.35 -10.11 10.02
CA PRO A 128 0.12 -10.72 11.25
C PRO A 128 1.41 -11.53 11.06
N GLY A 129 2.28 -11.52 12.08
CA GLY A 129 3.53 -12.28 12.06
C GLY A 129 4.61 -11.72 11.14
N MET A 130 4.49 -10.45 10.73
CA MET A 130 5.59 -9.76 10.03
C MET A 130 6.83 -9.66 10.91
N VAL A 131 8.01 -9.89 10.31
CA VAL A 131 9.30 -9.85 10.98
C VAL A 131 10.15 -8.72 10.44
N LEU A 132 10.71 -7.92 11.34
CA LEU A 132 11.67 -6.87 11.01
C LEU A 132 13.03 -7.48 10.65
N ARG A 133 13.56 -7.13 9.47
CA ARG A 133 14.93 -7.48 9.01
C ARG A 133 15.69 -6.22 8.61
N HIS A 134 16.98 -6.37 8.32
CA HIS A 134 17.90 -5.30 7.94
C HIS A 134 17.31 -4.31 6.90
N HIS A 135 16.59 -4.82 5.91
CA HIS A 135 16.06 -4.02 4.81
C HIS A 135 14.59 -3.62 4.93
N GLY A 136 13.87 -4.05 5.96
CA GLY A 136 12.42 -3.90 5.95
C GLY A 136 11.66 -4.95 6.75
N TYR A 137 10.35 -4.75 6.87
CA TYR A 137 9.45 -5.81 7.33
C TYR A 137 9.23 -6.84 6.23
N LYS A 138 9.12 -8.11 6.61
CA LYS A 138 8.78 -9.22 5.72
C LYS A 138 7.62 -10.01 6.29
N CYS A 139 6.64 -10.37 5.47
CA CYS A 139 5.61 -11.33 5.86
C CYS A 139 6.20 -12.74 5.98
N PRO A 140 5.53 -13.67 6.68
CA PRO A 140 6.00 -15.04 6.86
C PRO A 140 6.38 -15.74 5.55
N GLU A 141 5.59 -15.54 4.49
CA GLU A 141 5.82 -16.13 3.16
C GLU A 141 7.05 -15.55 2.43
N CYS A 142 7.53 -14.36 2.81
CA CYS A 142 8.60 -13.66 2.10
C CYS A 142 9.95 -13.70 2.84
N VAL A 143 10.02 -14.39 3.98
CA VAL A 143 11.29 -14.63 4.67
C VAL A 143 12.19 -15.47 3.76
N GLY A 144 13.48 -15.12 3.67
CA GLY A 144 14.41 -15.76 2.72
C GLY A 144 14.41 -15.18 1.29
N HIS A 145 13.37 -14.43 0.89
CA HIS A 145 13.31 -13.85 -0.46
C HIS A 145 13.99 -12.47 -0.55
N LYS A 146 14.54 -12.15 -1.73
CA LYS A 146 15.15 -10.83 -1.99
C LYS A 146 14.07 -9.75 -2.02
N SER A 147 14.37 -8.62 -1.37
CA SER A 147 13.48 -7.45 -1.34
C SER A 147 13.70 -6.56 -2.56
N THR A 148 12.69 -5.77 -2.92
CA THR A 148 12.79 -4.81 -4.02
C THR A 148 13.25 -3.45 -3.50
N ARG A 149 14.06 -2.72 -4.28
CA ARG A 149 14.53 -1.37 -3.87
C ARG A 149 13.35 -0.43 -3.59
N LYS A 150 12.33 -0.47 -4.44
CA LYS A 150 11.13 0.38 -4.32
C LYS A 150 10.41 0.17 -2.98
N LEU A 151 10.07 -1.08 -2.64
CA LEU A 151 9.33 -1.35 -1.40
C LEU A 151 10.19 -1.11 -0.16
N ARG A 152 11.52 -1.25 -0.26
CA ARG A 152 12.43 -0.84 0.82
C ARG A 152 12.34 0.67 1.09
N MET A 153 12.31 1.49 0.04
CA MET A 153 12.17 2.95 0.19
C MET A 153 10.80 3.33 0.76
N GLU A 154 9.72 2.73 0.25
CA GLU A 154 8.37 3.00 0.78
C GLU A 154 8.20 2.50 2.23
N GLY A 155 8.75 1.34 2.54
CA GLY A 155 8.76 0.80 3.90
C GLY A 155 9.61 1.62 4.88
N ALA A 156 10.64 2.33 4.39
CA ALA A 156 11.44 3.25 5.20
C ALA A 156 10.76 4.60 5.41
N ARG A 157 10.02 5.11 4.41
CA ARG A 157 9.23 6.35 4.52
C ARG A 157 8.12 6.25 5.58
N ARG A 158 7.61 5.04 5.82
CA ARG A 158 6.51 4.75 6.75
C ARG A 158 6.99 4.25 8.12
N ARG A 159 8.27 4.45 8.47
CA ARG A 159 8.85 4.17 9.80
C ARG A 159 9.15 5.46 10.51
#